data_AF-A0A2G6DV82-F1
#
_entry.id   AF-A0A2G6DV82-F1
#
_cell.length_a   1.000
_cell.length_b   1.000
_cell.length_c   1.000
_cell.angle_alpha   90.00
_cell.angle_beta   90.00
_cell.angle_gamma   90.00
#
_symmetry.space_group_name_H-M   'P 1'
#
loop_
_entity.id
_entity.type
_entity.pdbx_description
1 polymer ?
#
loop_
_entity_poly.entity_id
_entity_poly.type
_entity_poly.pdbx_seq_one_letter_code
_entity_poly.pdbx_strand_id
1 'polypeptide(L)' 'MWSTSIGFAITEKLRESIDVLPPQVWTPALDADGQTPEVADVAEITALLDPQLLAAWPDGMRTIVALRT' A
#
# COMPACT_ATOMS: atom_id res chain seq x y z
N MET A 1 -10.69 2.16 18.44
CA MET A 1 -10.53 1.22 17.30
C MET A 1 -9.04 0.94 17.19
N TRP A 2 -8.60 -0.32 17.32
CA TRP A 2 -7.20 -0.68 17.22
C TRP A 2 -6.95 -1.17 15.79
N SER A 3 -5.93 -0.65 15.12
CA SER A 3 -5.49 -1.09 13.79
C SER A 3 -4.02 -1.50 13.89
N THR A 4 -3.67 -2.65 13.33
CA THR A 4 -2.32 -3.20 13.37
C THR A 4 -1.82 -3.38 11.94
N SER A 5 -0.69 -2.76 11.61
CA SER A 5 0.00 -2.94 10.33
C SER A 5 1.16 -3.92 10.50
N ILE A 6 1.34 -4.83 9.53
CA ILE A 6 2.49 -5.75 9.47
C ILE A 6 3.23 -5.50 8.16
N GLY A 7 4.54 -5.29 8.23
CA GLY A 7 5.39 -5.17 7.04
C GLY A 7 5.75 -6.55 6.48
N PHE A 8 5.70 -6.69 5.15
CA PHE A 8 6.16 -7.89 4.45
C PHE A 8 7.09 -7.52 3.29
N ALA A 9 7.92 -8.47 2.86
CA ALA A 9 8.86 -8.25 1.77
C ALA A 9 8.11 -8.06 0.44
N ILE A 10 8.39 -6.95 -0.25
CA ILE A 10 7.92 -6.71 -1.62
C ILE A 10 8.78 -7.56 -2.57
N THR A 11 8.14 -8.37 -3.39
CA THR A 11 8.83 -9.11 -4.47
C THR A 11 9.20 -8.16 -5.60
N GLU A 12 10.21 -8.51 -6.40
CA GLU A 12 10.65 -7.68 -7.53
C GLU A 12 9.52 -7.39 -8.54
N LYS A 13 8.72 -8.41 -8.87
CA LYS A 13 7.53 -8.25 -9.73
C LYS A 13 6.50 -7.25 -9.16
N LEU A 14 6.32 -7.24 -7.83
CA LEU A 14 5.43 -6.29 -7.18
C LEU A 14 6.01 -4.88 -7.23
N ARG A 15 7.33 -4.74 -7.10
CA ARG A 15 8.04 -3.46 -7.23
C ARG A 15 7.89 -2.86 -8.62
N GLU A 16 8.15 -3.64 -9.67
CA GLU A 16 7.96 -3.21 -11.07
C GLU A 16 6.51 -2.76 -11.33
N SER A 17 5.53 -3.43 -10.72
CA SER A 17 4.12 -3.06 -10.83
C SER A 17 3.79 -1.75 -10.11
N ILE A 18 4.47 -1.46 -8.99
CA ILE A 18 4.32 -0.20 -8.25
C ILE A 18 4.91 0.97 -9.04
N ASP A 19 6.07 0.77 -9.69
CA ASP A 19 6.78 1.81 -10.44
C ASP A 19 5.99 2.36 -11.64
N VAL A 20 5.03 1.58 -12.16
CA VAL A 20 4.17 1.99 -13.29
C VAL A 20 2.80 2.53 -12.86
N LEU A 21 2.55 2.65 -11.55
CA LEU A 21 1.27 3.18 -11.06
C LEU A 21 1.10 4.65 -11.46
N PRO A 22 -0.07 5.05 -11.98
CA PRO A 22 -0.29 6.42 -12.41
C PRO A 22 -0.32 7.39 -11.20
N PRO A 23 0.16 8.63 -11.33
CA PRO A 23 0.22 9.60 -10.22
C PRO A 23 -1.09 9.76 -9.44
N GLN A 24 -2.24 9.71 -10.13
CA GLN A 24 -3.57 9.84 -9.52
C GLN A 24 -3.97 8.75 -8.51
N VAL A 25 -3.29 7.60 -8.43
CA VAL A 25 -3.58 6.60 -7.39
C VAL A 25 -2.86 6.87 -6.07
N TRP A 26 -1.89 7.78 -6.08
CA TRP A 26 -1.11 8.15 -4.91
C TRP A 26 -1.84 9.24 -4.12
N THR A 27 -1.91 9.04 -2.81
CA THR A 27 -2.46 9.98 -1.84
C THR A 27 -1.37 10.34 -0.83
N PRO A 28 -1.25 11.60 -0.40
CA PRO A 28 -0.29 11.94 0.63
C PRO A 28 -0.49 11.08 1.88
N ALA A 29 0.60 10.48 2.39
CA ALA A 29 0.52 9.72 3.62
C ALA A 29 0.08 10.66 4.76
N LEU A 30 -0.54 10.11 5.80
CA LEU A 30 -0.76 10.82 7.06
C LEU A 30 -0.02 10.07 8.15
N ASP A 31 0.66 10.81 9.03
CA ASP A 31 1.24 10.25 10.24
C ASP A 31 0.17 10.00 11.32
N ALA A 32 0.62 9.57 12.50
CA ALA A 32 -0.28 9.26 13.62
C ALA A 32 -1.09 10.47 14.12
N ASP A 33 -0.62 11.69 13.85
CA ASP A 33 -1.25 12.95 14.23
C ASP A 33 -2.08 13.54 13.07
N GLY A 34 -2.20 12.80 11.96
CA GLY A 34 -2.95 13.23 10.78
C GLY A 34 -2.24 14.29 9.95
N GLN A 35 -0.92 14.45 10.11
CA GLN A 35 -0.11 15.38 9.33
C GLN A 35 0.48 14.67 8.12
N THR A 36 0.60 15.38 7.00
CA THR A 36 1.25 14.86 5.82
C THR A 36 2.77 14.84 6.01
N PRO A 37 3.45 13.67 5.96
CA PRO A 37 4.90 13.62 5.95
C PRO A 37 5.44 14.24 4.67
N GLU A 38 6.56 14.95 4.77
CA GLU A 38 7.20 15.64 3.63
C GLU A 38 7.65 14.70 2.48
N VAL A 39 7.77 13.39 2.75
CA VAL A 39 8.50 12.44 1.89
C VAL A 39 7.78 11.10 1.65
N ALA A 40 6.46 11.03 1.85
CA ALA A 40 5.73 9.78 1.66
C ALA A 40 4.34 9.98 1.05
N ASP A 41 4.15 9.37 -0.11
CA ASP A 41 2.83 9.10 -0.68
C ASP A 41 2.48 7.62 -0.49
N VAL A 42 1.19 7.33 -0.36
CA VAL A 42 0.65 5.98 -0.25
C VAL A 42 -0.34 5.68 -1.36
N ALA A 43 -0.38 4.43 -1.80
CA ALA A 43 -1.40 3.92 -2.72
C ALA A 43 -1.95 2.60 -2.19
N GLU A 44 -3.27 2.41 -2.32
CA GLU A 44 -3.88 1.10 -2.08
C GLU A 44 -3.79 0.26 -3.35
N ILE A 45 -3.20 -0.93 -3.24
CA ILE A 45 -3.01 -1.86 -4.36
C ILE A 45 -3.79 -3.17 -4.18
N THR A 46 -4.66 -3.26 -3.17
CA THR A 46 -5.41 -4.48 -2.84
C THR A 46 -6.09 -5.09 -4.07
N ALA A 47 -6.73 -4.26 -4.90
CA ALA A 47 -7.43 -4.68 -6.12
C ALA A 47 -6.51 -5.13 -7.27
N LEU A 48 -5.19 -4.91 -7.15
CA LEU A 48 -4.19 -5.29 -8.16
C LEU A 48 -3.48 -6.61 -7.81
N LEU A 49 -3.72 -7.15 -6.62
CA LEU A 49 -3.14 -8.42 -6.19
C LEU A 49 -3.89 -9.61 -6.81
N ASP A 50 -3.17 -10.73 -6.95
CA ASP A 50 -3.74 -11.98 -7.43
C ASP A 50 -4.96 -12.36 -6.57
N PRO A 51 -6.15 -12.58 -7.16
CA PRO A 51 -7.33 -13.00 -6.41
C PRO A 51 -7.13 -14.28 -5.59
N GLN A 52 -6.27 -15.21 -6.04
CA GLN A 52 -5.93 -16.43 -5.29
C GLN A 52 -5.08 -16.12 -4.06
N LEU A 53 -4.23 -15.10 -4.13
CA LEU A 53 -3.49 -14.58 -2.97
C LEU A 53 -4.45 -13.91 -1.99
N LEU A 54 -5.38 -13.08 -2.49
CA LEU A 54 -6.38 -12.40 -1.66
C LEU A 54 -7.31 -13.39 -0.95
N ALA A 55 -7.68 -14.50 -1.60
CA ALA A 55 -8.52 -15.55 -1.01
C ALA A 55 -7.87 -16.25 0.19
N ALA A 56 -6.55 -16.15 0.34
CA ALA A 56 -5.82 -16.70 1.49
C ALA A 56 -5.71 -15.71 2.67
N TRP A 57 -6.16 -14.46 2.51
CA TRP A 57 -6.09 -13.43 3.53
C TRP A 57 -7.40 -13.28 4.30
N PRO A 58 -7.36 -12.76 5.54
CA PRO A 58 -8.59 -12.42 6.27
C PRO A 58 -9.45 -11.42 5.51
N ASP A 59 -10.77 -11.58 5.63
CA ASP A 59 -11.74 -10.66 5.06
C ASP A 59 -11.46 -9.21 5.49
N GLY A 60 -11.46 -8.31 4.51
CA GLY A 60 -11.22 -6.88 4.74
C GLY A 60 -9.75 -6.48 4.87
N MET A 61 -8.79 -7.39 4.67
CA MET A 61 -7.37 -7.05 4.63
C MET A 61 -7.05 -6.16 3.42
N ARG A 62 -6.25 -5.12 3.64
CA ARG A 62 -5.84 -4.14 2.61
C ARG A 62 -4.33 -4.11 2.48
N THR A 63 -3.83 -3.90 1.26
CA THR A 63 -2.41 -3.65 1.01
C THR A 63 -2.21 -2.21 0.57
N ILE A 64 -1.42 -1.50 1.37
CA ILE A 64 -1.05 -0.11 1.14
C ILE A 64 0.46 -0.09 0.96
N VAL A 65 0.92 0.51 -0.14
CA VAL A 65 2.34 0.71 -0.43
C VAL A 65 2.67 2.17 -0.18
N ALA A 66 3.88 2.43 0.32
CA ALA A 66 4.41 3.78 0.48
C ALA A 66 5.57 3.97 -0.50
N LEU A 67 5.51 5.05 -1.30
CA LEU A 67 6.62 5.48 -2.14
C LEU A 67 7.40 6.55 -1.38
N ARG A 68 8.73 6.41 -1.35
CA ARG A 68 9.63 7.52 -0.98
C ARG A 68 10.10 8.20 -2.26
N THR A 69 9.65 9.43 -2.47
CA THR A 69 10.22 10.38 -3.44
C THR A 69 11.45 11.06 -2.88
#